data_AF-A0A8T2KA98-F1
#
_entry.id   AF-A0A8T2KA98-F1
#
_cell.length_a   1.000
_cell.length_b   1.000
_cell.length_c   1.000
_cell.angle_alpha   90.00
_cell.angle_beta   90.00
_cell.angle_gamma   90.00
#
_symmetry.space_group_name_H-M   'P 1'
#
loop_
_entity.id
_entity.type
_entity.pdbx_description
1 polymer ?
#
loop_
_entity_poly.entity_id
_entity_poly.type
_entity_poly.pdbx_seq_one_letter_code
_entity_poly.pdbx_strand_id
1 'polypeptide(L)'
;MSSASSGQFKAANQRHKVKSSTTASTPSSTTSSARSRPSDKLNPKTIDPFAEPRRSPSAFAAVYSRGEIPCRLVHGSVKHTLQWDRHPQTIPFDPLLITLAEGLKETRHPYTFVSQEGFKQLLLVPGAEEKVLSILPKLVTALKTALVHPDGGVFERGLNALVQLSSVAGPSLNIHLKQLLTSLSKRLMEKTYKDQVSVALQKIEQHGGKSIQLSEHLHEIPKKDKGLENYILC
;
A
#
# COMPACT_ATOMS: atom_id res chain seq x y z
N MET A 1 -32.32 52.48 -34.45
CA MET A 1 -32.64 51.93 -35.78
C MET A 1 -31.95 50.58 -35.84
N SER A 2 -32.63 49.48 -35.52
CA SER A 2 -33.42 48.64 -36.45
C SER A 2 -32.47 47.84 -37.38
N SER A 3 -32.56 46.52 -37.53
CA SER A 3 -33.70 45.61 -37.29
C SER A 3 -33.26 44.19 -36.88
N ALA A 4 -34.18 43.43 -36.25
CA ALA A 4 -34.12 41.98 -36.21
C ALA A 4 -34.79 41.37 -37.46
N SER A 5 -34.54 40.09 -37.76
CA SER A 5 -35.46 39.27 -38.55
C SER A 5 -35.37 37.79 -38.18
N SER A 6 -36.50 37.20 -37.80
CA SER A 6 -36.68 35.75 -37.70
C SER A 6 -37.11 35.15 -39.04
N GLY A 7 -37.01 33.83 -39.18
CA GLY A 7 -37.57 33.09 -40.31
C GLY A 7 -37.67 31.59 -40.03
N GLN A 8 -38.88 31.09 -39.76
CA GLN A 8 -39.20 29.67 -39.68
C GLN A 8 -39.99 29.24 -40.92
N PHE A 9 -39.59 28.18 -41.62
CA PHE A 9 -40.48 27.29 -42.40
C PHE A 9 -39.83 25.89 -42.43
N LYS A 10 -40.39 24.88 -41.75
CA LYS A 10 -41.50 23.96 -42.13
C LYS A 10 -41.05 22.75 -42.98
N ALA A 11 -41.59 21.60 -42.60
CA ALA A 11 -41.15 20.27 -43.03
C ALA A 11 -41.76 19.79 -44.37
N ALA A 12 -41.12 18.81 -44.99
CA ALA A 12 -41.74 17.84 -45.87
C ALA A 12 -41.07 16.46 -45.67
N ASN A 13 -41.83 15.47 -45.20
CA ASN A 13 -41.39 14.07 -45.10
C ASN A 13 -42.47 13.16 -45.71
N GLN A 14 -42.12 12.44 -46.76
CA GLN A 14 -42.92 11.47 -47.51
C GLN A 14 -41.95 10.76 -48.50
N ARG A 15 -42.03 9.47 -48.86
CA ARG A 15 -43.11 8.49 -48.68
C ARG A 15 -42.71 7.04 -49.08
N HIS A 16 -42.97 6.05 -48.22
CA HIS A 16 -43.10 4.58 -48.51
C HIS A 16 -41.90 3.89 -49.22
N LYS A 17 -41.83 2.58 -49.47
CA LYS A 17 -42.70 1.37 -49.33
C LYS A 17 -41.72 0.17 -49.08
N VAL A 18 -42.04 -1.03 -48.60
CA VAL A 18 -43.27 -1.85 -48.47
C VAL A 18 -43.24 -2.64 -47.12
N LYS A 19 -44.09 -3.65 -46.97
CA LYS A 19 -44.05 -4.75 -45.99
C LYS A 19 -44.16 -6.09 -46.73
N SER A 20 -43.82 -7.20 -46.09
CA SER A 20 -44.63 -8.43 -46.18
C SER A 20 -44.58 -9.18 -44.83
N SER A 21 -45.70 -9.82 -44.48
CA SER A 21 -45.95 -10.33 -43.12
C SER A 21 -47.09 -11.35 -43.10
N THR A 22 -46.85 -12.56 -42.59
CA THR A 22 -47.81 -13.61 -42.17
C THR A 22 -46.98 -14.83 -41.70
N THR A 23 -47.31 -15.65 -40.71
CA THR A 23 -48.48 -15.77 -39.80
C THR A 23 -48.07 -16.52 -38.52
N ALA A 24 -48.91 -16.53 -37.48
CA ALA A 24 -48.58 -17.09 -36.16
C ALA A 24 -48.99 -18.56 -35.95
N SER A 25 -48.28 -19.28 -35.06
CA SER A 25 -48.87 -20.20 -34.04
C SER A 25 -47.78 -20.94 -33.22
N THR A 26 -47.93 -20.97 -31.89
CA THR A 26 -47.31 -21.93 -30.94
C THR A 26 -48.11 -23.26 -30.96
N PRO A 27 -47.57 -24.45 -30.57
CA PRO A 27 -46.94 -24.66 -29.24
C PRO A 27 -45.84 -25.76 -29.15
N SER A 28 -45.48 -26.06 -27.90
CA SER A 28 -44.89 -27.32 -27.38
C SER A 28 -43.39 -27.56 -27.51
N SER A 29 -42.88 -28.13 -26.42
CA SER A 29 -41.50 -28.46 -26.09
C SER A 29 -40.91 -29.61 -26.90
N THR A 30 -39.73 -29.38 -27.51
CA THR A 30 -38.73 -30.43 -27.74
C THR A 30 -37.34 -29.88 -27.45
N THR A 31 -36.52 -30.65 -26.74
CA THR A 31 -35.13 -30.31 -26.40
C THR A 31 -34.24 -30.22 -27.65
N SER A 32 -34.13 -29.03 -28.24
CA SER A 32 -33.15 -28.77 -29.29
C SER A 32 -31.77 -28.55 -28.67
N SER A 33 -31.02 -29.65 -28.51
CA SER A 33 -29.56 -29.58 -28.37
C SER A 33 -29.02 -28.74 -29.53
N ALA A 34 -28.57 -27.53 -29.22
CA ALA A 34 -27.91 -26.66 -30.18
C ALA A 34 -26.62 -27.37 -30.60
N ARG A 35 -26.64 -27.99 -31.80
CA ARG A 35 -25.49 -28.71 -32.34
C ARG A 35 -24.32 -27.74 -32.36
N SER A 36 -23.35 -27.95 -31.47
CA SER A 36 -22.11 -27.18 -31.42
C SER A 36 -21.51 -27.15 -32.82
N ARG A 37 -21.24 -25.96 -33.34
CA ARG A 37 -20.69 -25.83 -34.68
C ARG A 37 -19.31 -26.52 -34.69
N PRO A 38 -18.87 -27.12 -35.80
CA PRO A 38 -17.51 -27.67 -35.86
C PRO A 38 -16.42 -26.65 -35.50
N SER A 39 -16.68 -25.34 -35.70
CA SER A 39 -15.84 -24.24 -35.23
C SER A 39 -15.68 -24.17 -33.71
N ASP A 40 -16.65 -24.63 -32.91
CA ASP A 40 -16.56 -24.61 -31.44
C ASP A 40 -15.52 -25.62 -30.93
N LYS A 41 -15.22 -26.66 -31.72
CA LYS A 41 -14.08 -27.59 -31.49
C LYS A 41 -12.73 -27.02 -31.93
N LEU A 42 -12.72 -25.88 -32.62
CA LEU A 42 -11.53 -25.23 -33.19
C LEU A 42 -11.24 -23.86 -32.58
N ASN A 43 -11.95 -23.47 -31.51
CA ASN A 43 -11.60 -22.35 -30.65
C ASN A 43 -10.78 -22.87 -29.45
N PRO A 44 -9.45 -23.07 -29.55
CA PRO A 44 -8.63 -23.04 -28.34
C PRO A 44 -8.90 -21.69 -27.66
N LYS A 45 -8.98 -21.66 -26.32
CA LYS A 45 -9.20 -20.41 -25.58
C LYS A 45 -8.20 -19.37 -26.07
N THR A 46 -8.65 -18.41 -26.87
CA THR A 46 -7.78 -17.40 -27.46
C THR A 46 -7.22 -16.60 -26.29
N ILE A 47 -5.93 -16.82 -26.02
CA ILE A 47 -5.21 -16.03 -25.03
C ILE A 47 -5.10 -14.66 -25.67
N ASP A 48 -5.99 -13.76 -25.28
CA ASP A 48 -5.90 -12.36 -25.67
C ASP A 48 -4.55 -11.83 -25.18
N PRO A 49 -3.61 -11.49 -26.09
CA PRO A 49 -2.27 -11.06 -25.71
C PRO A 49 -2.27 -9.67 -25.07
N PHE A 50 -3.39 -8.94 -25.13
CA PHE A 50 -3.61 -7.65 -24.48
C PHE A 50 -4.43 -7.75 -23.18
N ALA A 51 -5.03 -8.91 -22.89
CA ALA A 51 -5.65 -9.15 -21.60
C ALA A 51 -4.58 -9.26 -20.53
N GLU A 52 -4.55 -8.30 -19.60
CA GLU A 52 -3.70 -8.40 -18.41
C GLU A 52 -3.94 -9.75 -17.72
N PRO A 53 -2.87 -10.46 -17.29
CA PRO A 53 -3.03 -11.75 -16.63
C PRO A 53 -4.01 -11.62 -15.46
N ARG A 54 -5.07 -12.45 -15.47
CA ARG A 54 -6.15 -12.46 -14.47
C ARG A 54 -5.67 -12.95 -13.09
N ARG A 55 -4.67 -12.30 -12.52
CA ARG A 55 -4.30 -12.41 -11.11
C ARG A 55 -5.38 -11.71 -10.31
N SER A 56 -5.90 -12.37 -9.29
CA SER A 56 -6.73 -11.72 -8.27
C SER A 56 -5.98 -10.49 -7.73
N PRO A 57 -6.67 -9.36 -7.49
CA PRO A 57 -6.03 -8.22 -6.86
C PRO A 57 -5.45 -8.63 -5.50
N SER A 58 -4.30 -8.06 -5.14
CA SER A 58 -3.73 -8.24 -3.80
C SER A 58 -4.64 -7.61 -2.74
N ALA A 59 -4.38 -7.92 -1.46
CA ALA A 59 -5.06 -7.25 -0.35
C ALA A 59 -4.95 -5.72 -0.46
N PHE A 60 -3.74 -5.20 -0.70
CA PHE A 60 -3.50 -3.77 -0.91
C PHE A 60 -4.29 -3.19 -2.10
N ALA A 61 -4.19 -3.81 -3.28
CA ALA A 61 -4.87 -3.34 -4.48
C ALA A 61 -6.39 -3.36 -4.32
N ALA A 62 -6.94 -4.35 -3.60
CA ALA A 62 -8.35 -4.44 -3.29
C ALA A 62 -8.80 -3.34 -2.30
N VAL A 63 -8.04 -3.08 -1.22
CA VAL A 63 -8.33 -2.00 -0.24
C VAL A 63 -8.27 -0.63 -0.93
N TYR A 64 -7.24 -0.37 -1.73
CA TYR A 64 -7.12 0.87 -2.50
C TYR A 64 -8.26 1.05 -3.51
N SER A 65 -8.63 -0.01 -4.25
CA SER A 65 -9.74 0.03 -5.22
C SER A 65 -11.10 0.30 -4.58
N ARG A 66 -11.27 -0.01 -3.29
CA ARG A 66 -12.48 0.32 -2.51
C ARG A 66 -12.46 1.72 -1.91
N GLY A 67 -11.36 2.47 -2.03
CA GLY A 67 -11.21 3.80 -1.43
C GLY A 67 -11.05 3.80 0.10
N GLU A 68 -10.62 2.68 0.68
CA GLU A 68 -10.43 2.54 2.13
C GLU A 68 -9.11 3.16 2.64
N ILE A 69 -8.16 3.42 1.73
CA ILE A 69 -6.93 4.16 2.03
C ILE A 69 -7.26 5.65 1.96
N PRO A 70 -7.10 6.45 3.04
CA PRO A 70 -7.56 7.85 3.12
C PRO A 70 -6.60 8.83 2.43
N CYS A 71 -6.17 8.51 1.22
CA CYS A 71 -5.31 9.34 0.40
C CYS A 71 -5.55 9.14 -1.10
N ARG A 72 -5.11 10.12 -1.88
CA ARG A 72 -5.27 10.17 -3.34
C ARG A 72 -3.94 10.52 -4.00
N LEU A 73 -3.71 9.91 -5.15
CA LEU A 73 -2.62 10.30 -6.05
C LEU A 73 -2.98 11.60 -6.75
N VAL A 74 -2.15 12.63 -6.59
CA VAL A 74 -2.26 13.90 -7.31
C VAL A 74 -1.21 13.93 -8.40
N HIS A 75 -1.66 13.96 -9.65
CA HIS A 75 -0.79 14.08 -10.82
C HIS A 75 -0.41 15.54 -11.07
N GLY A 76 0.63 16.02 -10.40
CA GLY A 76 1.26 17.30 -10.75
C GLY A 76 2.06 17.22 -12.05
N SER A 77 2.26 18.37 -12.71
CA SER A 77 2.89 18.48 -14.05
C SER A 77 4.36 18.02 -14.11
N VAL A 78 5.06 17.99 -12.96
CA VAL A 78 6.48 17.60 -12.85
C VAL A 78 6.72 16.52 -11.80
N LYS A 79 5.90 16.50 -10.75
CA LYS A 79 6.00 15.54 -9.63
C LYS A 79 4.61 15.06 -9.25
N HIS A 80 4.47 13.76 -9.04
CA HIS A 80 3.29 13.19 -8.41
C HIS A 80 3.41 13.33 -6.89
N THR A 81 2.31 13.65 -6.23
CA THR A 81 2.25 13.80 -4.77
C THR A 81 1.11 12.96 -4.20
N LEU A 82 1.22 12.62 -2.92
CA LEU A 82 0.15 11.97 -2.18
C LEU A 82 -0.58 13.03 -1.35
N GLN A 83 -1.90 13.15 -1.56
CA GLN A 83 -2.76 14.03 -0.75
C GLN A 83 -3.59 13.16 0.19
N TRP A 84 -3.56 13.46 1.49
CA TRP A 84 -4.40 12.77 2.48
C TRP A 84 -5.76 13.45 2.63
N ASP A 85 -6.82 12.65 2.80
CA ASP A 85 -8.17 13.13 3.10
C ASP A 85 -8.33 13.59 4.56
N ARG A 86 -7.43 13.16 5.44
CA ARG A 86 -7.37 13.51 6.87
C ARG A 86 -5.93 13.82 7.27
N HIS A 87 -5.73 14.58 8.35
CA HIS A 87 -4.38 14.93 8.79
C HIS A 87 -3.61 13.68 9.24
N PRO A 88 -2.40 13.37 8.71
CA PRO A 88 -1.67 12.13 8.99
C PRO A 88 -1.48 11.80 10.48
N GLN A 89 -1.31 12.81 11.34
CA GLN A 89 -1.25 12.64 12.81
C GLN A 89 -2.51 12.02 13.42
N THR A 90 -3.68 12.28 12.85
CA THR A 90 -4.98 11.80 13.37
C THR A 90 -5.34 10.40 12.89
N ILE A 91 -4.63 9.86 11.89
CA ILE A 91 -4.97 8.59 11.26
C ILE A 91 -4.43 7.42 12.14
N PRO A 92 -5.22 6.36 12.39
CA PRO A 92 -4.75 5.16 13.06
C PRO A 92 -3.82 4.34 12.15
N PHE A 93 -2.78 3.74 12.73
CA PHE A 93 -1.80 2.95 11.95
C PHE A 93 -2.23 1.49 11.76
N ASP A 94 -3.07 0.93 12.63
CA ASP A 94 -3.77 -0.34 12.39
C ASP A 94 -5.14 -0.05 11.73
N PRO A 95 -5.50 -0.64 10.58
CA PRO A 95 -4.68 -1.53 9.73
C PRO A 95 -3.78 -0.79 8.72
N LEU A 96 -3.95 0.53 8.54
CA LEU A 96 -3.47 1.28 7.40
C LEU A 96 -1.96 1.12 7.08
N LEU A 97 -1.08 1.28 8.08
CA LEU A 97 0.36 1.20 7.86
C LEU A 97 0.81 -0.23 7.53
N ILE A 98 0.09 -1.24 8.03
CA ILE A 98 0.31 -2.66 7.70
C ILE A 98 -0.08 -2.91 6.25
N THR A 99 -1.26 -2.43 5.83
CA THR A 99 -1.71 -2.52 4.44
C THR A 99 -0.74 -1.82 3.48
N LEU A 100 -0.26 -0.63 3.81
CA LEU A 100 0.78 0.08 3.04
C LEU A 100 2.10 -0.73 2.96
N ALA A 101 2.52 -1.37 4.06
CA ALA A 101 3.71 -2.22 4.08
C ALA A 101 3.56 -3.47 3.20
N GLU A 102 2.39 -4.11 3.19
CA GLU A 102 2.07 -5.22 2.27
C GLU A 102 2.09 -4.75 0.81
N GLY A 103 1.60 -3.53 0.56
CA GLY A 103 1.58 -2.87 -0.76
C GLY A 103 2.96 -2.55 -1.33
N LEU A 104 4.07 -2.66 -0.58
CA LEU A 104 5.43 -2.48 -1.11
C LEU A 104 5.78 -3.54 -2.18
N LYS A 105 5.09 -4.68 -2.14
CA LYS A 105 5.20 -5.79 -3.10
C LYS A 105 4.50 -5.53 -4.42
N GLU A 106 3.71 -4.48 -4.52
CA GLU A 106 3.11 -4.07 -5.79
C GLU A 106 4.19 -3.71 -6.81
N THR A 107 3.89 -3.96 -8.08
CA THR A 107 4.76 -3.64 -9.22
C THR A 107 4.06 -2.73 -10.25
N ARG A 108 2.77 -2.43 -10.04
CA ARG A 108 1.96 -1.59 -10.91
C ARG A 108 1.76 -0.20 -10.35
N HIS A 109 1.83 0.81 -11.20
CA HIS A 109 1.33 2.15 -10.90
C HIS A 109 -0.22 2.14 -10.96
N PRO A 110 -0.95 2.86 -10.08
CA PRO A 110 -0.47 3.77 -9.03
C PRO A 110 -0.05 3.09 -7.72
N TYR A 111 -0.32 1.80 -7.55
CA TYR A 111 -0.18 1.10 -6.28
C TYR A 111 1.22 1.18 -5.67
N THR A 112 2.26 1.02 -6.50
CA THR A 112 3.68 1.18 -6.11
C THR A 112 3.99 2.52 -5.46
N PHE A 113 3.44 3.61 -6.00
CA PHE A 113 3.68 4.96 -5.50
C PHE A 113 2.90 5.19 -4.20
N VAL A 114 1.62 4.79 -4.17
CA VAL A 114 0.75 5.00 -3.00
C VAL A 114 1.26 4.22 -1.78
N SER A 115 1.69 2.97 -1.96
CA SER A 115 2.24 2.17 -0.86
C SER A 115 3.55 2.76 -0.33
N GLN A 116 4.50 3.07 -1.21
CA GLN A 116 5.81 3.60 -0.84
C GLN A 116 5.72 5.01 -0.20
N GLU A 117 5.00 5.93 -0.85
CA GLU A 117 4.88 7.31 -0.36
C GLU A 117 3.99 7.40 0.88
N GLY A 118 2.92 6.61 0.94
CA GLY A 118 2.03 6.54 2.10
C GLY A 118 2.73 5.98 3.33
N PHE A 119 3.47 4.88 3.19
CA PHE A 119 4.28 4.31 4.26
C PHE A 119 5.31 5.32 4.79
N LYS A 120 6.07 5.97 3.89
CA LYS A 120 7.06 6.99 4.25
C LYS A 120 6.42 8.18 4.97
N GLN A 121 5.32 8.73 4.44
CA GLN A 121 4.70 9.91 5.03
C GLN A 121 4.09 9.62 6.41
N LEU A 122 3.50 8.44 6.64
CA LEU A 122 3.01 8.06 7.97
C LEU A 122 4.16 7.88 8.98
N LEU A 123 5.32 7.35 8.57
CA LEU A 123 6.46 7.22 9.47
C LEU A 123 7.11 8.56 9.86
N LEU A 124 6.95 9.61 9.05
CA LEU A 124 7.45 10.97 9.34
C LEU A 124 6.52 11.80 10.25
N VAL A 125 5.42 11.21 10.73
CA VAL A 125 4.43 11.87 11.58
C VAL A 125 4.95 12.02 13.02
N PRO A 126 4.80 13.19 13.67
CA PRO A 126 5.07 13.32 15.11
C PRO A 126 4.24 12.32 15.93
N GLY A 127 4.90 11.55 16.81
CA GLY A 127 4.25 10.46 17.56
C GLY A 127 4.03 9.18 16.75
N ALA A 128 4.70 9.00 15.59
CA ALA A 128 4.65 7.75 14.84
C ALA A 128 5.21 6.55 15.62
N GLU A 129 6.18 6.76 16.52
CA GLU A 129 6.84 5.70 17.30
C GLU A 129 5.83 4.85 18.09
N GLU A 130 5.07 5.44 19.01
CA GLU A 130 4.09 4.72 19.84
C GLU A 130 3.11 3.90 19.00
N LYS A 131 2.61 4.50 17.91
CA LYS A 131 1.72 3.84 16.96
C LYS A 131 2.40 2.68 16.24
N VAL A 132 3.64 2.85 15.78
CA VAL A 132 4.44 1.78 15.15
C VAL A 132 4.70 0.63 16.12
N LEU A 133 5.09 0.92 17.36
CA LEU A 133 5.41 -0.09 18.37
C LEU A 133 4.20 -1.02 18.62
N SER A 134 2.98 -0.49 18.64
CA SER A 134 1.75 -1.28 18.82
C SER A 134 1.50 -2.34 17.73
N ILE A 135 2.06 -2.16 16.52
CA ILE A 135 1.88 -3.05 15.36
C ILE A 135 3.20 -3.61 14.80
N LEU A 136 4.33 -3.36 15.47
CA LEU A 136 5.68 -3.65 14.97
C LEU A 136 5.87 -5.10 14.49
N PRO A 137 5.36 -6.16 15.17
CA PRO A 137 5.49 -7.54 14.69
C PRO A 137 4.79 -7.80 13.33
N LYS A 138 3.65 -7.13 13.09
CA LYS A 138 2.92 -7.21 11.82
C LYS A 138 3.70 -6.51 10.70
N LEU A 139 4.25 -5.31 10.97
CA LEU A 139 5.08 -4.56 10.02
C LEU A 139 6.36 -5.32 9.64
N VAL A 140 7.05 -5.92 10.62
CA VAL A 140 8.22 -6.77 10.39
C VAL A 140 7.89 -7.93 9.45
N THR A 141 6.72 -8.56 9.64
CA THR A 141 6.27 -9.68 8.81
C THR A 141 6.00 -9.20 7.38
N ALA A 142 5.28 -8.09 7.20
CA ALA A 142 5.03 -7.50 5.88
C ALA A 142 6.35 -7.16 5.15
N LEU A 143 7.28 -6.44 5.81
CA LEU A 143 8.60 -6.11 5.26
C LEU A 143 9.42 -7.34 4.91
N LYS A 144 9.43 -8.38 5.75
CA LYS A 144 10.11 -9.65 5.46
C LYS A 144 9.61 -10.26 4.15
N THR A 145 8.30 -10.20 3.87
CA THR A 145 7.76 -10.71 2.60
C THR A 145 8.16 -9.90 1.36
N ALA A 146 8.50 -8.61 1.51
CA ALA A 146 9.11 -7.81 0.44
C ALA A 146 10.61 -8.13 0.28
N LEU A 147 11.35 -8.28 1.38
CA LEU A 147 12.79 -8.56 1.36
C LEU A 147 13.15 -9.94 0.78
N VAL A 148 12.27 -10.95 0.90
CA VAL A 148 12.48 -12.27 0.26
C VAL A 148 11.91 -12.36 -1.16
N HIS A 149 11.30 -11.29 -1.67
CA HIS A 149 10.67 -11.31 -2.98
C HIS A 149 11.73 -11.43 -4.10
N PRO A 150 11.46 -12.18 -5.20
CA PRO A 150 12.43 -12.34 -6.28
C PRO A 150 12.69 -11.05 -7.05
N ASP A 151 11.65 -10.23 -7.28
CA ASP A 151 11.75 -8.93 -7.97
C ASP A 151 12.65 -7.95 -7.21
N GLY A 152 13.63 -7.38 -7.92
CA GLY A 152 14.61 -6.45 -7.36
C GLY A 152 13.99 -5.13 -6.88
N GLY A 153 13.03 -4.57 -7.62
CA GLY A 153 12.38 -3.33 -7.24
C GLY A 153 11.54 -3.48 -5.97
N VAL A 154 10.85 -4.62 -5.79
CA VAL A 154 10.15 -4.96 -4.53
C VAL A 154 11.15 -5.09 -3.38
N PHE A 155 12.30 -5.74 -3.62
CA PHE A 155 13.35 -5.85 -2.61
C PHE A 155 13.88 -4.46 -2.19
N GLU A 156 14.20 -3.58 -3.14
CA GLU A 156 14.67 -2.21 -2.88
C GLU A 156 13.63 -1.38 -2.11
N ARG A 157 12.33 -1.50 -2.46
CA ARG A 157 11.25 -0.84 -1.71
C ARG A 157 11.18 -1.38 -0.27
N GLY A 158 11.26 -2.70 -0.08
CA GLY A 158 11.30 -3.32 1.24
C GLY A 158 12.52 -2.90 2.08
N LEU A 159 13.69 -2.77 1.46
CA LEU A 159 14.93 -2.33 2.11
C LEU A 159 14.86 -0.87 2.55
N ASN A 160 14.39 0.02 1.69
CA ASN A 160 14.17 1.43 2.02
C ASN A 160 13.12 1.61 3.13
N ALA A 161 12.03 0.85 3.08
CA ALA A 161 11.00 0.84 4.12
C ALA A 161 11.53 0.30 5.45
N LEU A 162 12.42 -0.69 5.45
CA LEU A 162 13.09 -1.17 6.68
C LEU A 162 13.99 -0.09 7.30
N VAL A 163 14.72 0.67 6.50
CA VAL A 163 15.56 1.79 7.00
C VAL A 163 14.69 2.91 7.59
N GLN A 164 13.52 3.20 7.01
CA GLN A 164 12.56 4.16 7.56
C GLN A 164 11.92 3.64 8.85
N LEU A 165 11.57 2.35 8.91
CA LEU A 165 11.04 1.72 10.12
C LEU A 165 12.07 1.73 11.25
N SER A 166 13.35 1.49 10.97
CA SER A 166 14.38 1.51 12.01
C SER A 166 14.59 2.90 12.60
N SER A 167 14.50 3.98 11.83
CA SER A 167 14.56 5.34 12.38
C SER A 167 13.41 5.70 13.31
N VAL A 168 12.26 5.01 13.23
CA VAL A 168 11.07 5.29 14.05
C VAL A 168 10.91 4.31 15.21
N ALA A 169 11.26 3.03 15.01
CA ALA A 169 11.16 1.99 16.05
C ALA A 169 12.45 1.86 16.91
N GLY A 170 13.57 2.42 16.44
CA GLY A 170 14.84 2.47 17.15
C GLY A 170 15.28 1.11 17.74
N PRO A 171 15.69 1.07 19.03
CA PRO A 171 16.10 -0.16 19.70
C PRO A 171 15.04 -1.28 19.74
N SER A 172 13.75 -0.95 19.67
CA SER A 172 12.66 -1.95 19.72
C SER A 172 12.65 -2.87 18.50
N LEU A 173 13.24 -2.44 17.37
CA LEU A 173 13.41 -3.28 16.18
C LEU A 173 14.40 -4.43 16.42
N ASN A 174 15.34 -4.31 17.37
CA ASN A 174 16.41 -5.28 17.60
C ASN A 174 15.88 -6.69 17.95
N ILE A 175 14.73 -6.77 18.64
CA ILE A 175 14.04 -8.03 18.99
C ILE A 175 13.67 -8.82 17.71
N HIS A 176 13.31 -8.11 16.66
CA HIS A 176 12.86 -8.66 15.38
C HIS A 176 13.96 -8.76 14.32
N LEU A 177 15.06 -8.03 14.50
CA LEU A 177 16.13 -7.85 13.53
C LEU A 177 16.72 -9.19 13.03
N LYS A 178 16.86 -10.19 13.90
CA LYS A 178 17.31 -11.55 13.53
C LYS A 178 16.54 -12.13 12.33
N GLN A 179 15.22 -11.95 12.28
CA GLN A 179 14.37 -12.50 11.23
C GLN A 179 14.50 -11.77 9.88
N LEU A 180 14.94 -10.52 9.91
CA LEU A 180 15.14 -9.65 8.75
C LEU A 180 16.56 -9.81 8.19
N LEU A 181 17.56 -9.92 9.07
CA LEU A 181 18.96 -10.15 8.68
C LEU A 181 19.13 -11.41 7.83
N THR A 182 18.45 -12.53 8.17
CA THR A 182 18.51 -13.76 7.35
C THR A 182 18.10 -13.53 5.90
N SER A 183 17.10 -12.66 5.65
CA SER A 183 16.68 -12.28 4.30
C SER A 183 17.72 -11.40 3.60
N LEU A 184 18.37 -10.49 4.34
CA LEU A 184 19.39 -9.59 3.80
C LEU A 184 20.72 -10.30 3.49
N SER A 185 21.15 -11.26 4.30
CA SER A 185 22.41 -12.00 4.11
C SER A 185 22.48 -12.70 2.74
N LYS A 186 21.35 -13.19 2.22
CA LYS A 186 21.28 -13.76 0.86
C LYS A 186 21.57 -12.71 -0.21
N ARG A 187 20.95 -11.52 -0.10
CA ARG A 187 21.08 -10.41 -1.06
C ARG A 187 22.45 -9.70 -0.96
N LEU A 188 23.12 -9.76 0.18
CA LEU A 188 24.49 -9.23 0.36
C LEU A 188 25.53 -9.94 -0.54
N MET A 189 25.27 -11.20 -0.92
CA MET A 189 26.13 -11.96 -1.84
C MET A 189 25.93 -11.58 -3.31
N GLU A 190 24.85 -10.85 -3.63
CA GLU A 190 24.56 -10.37 -4.98
C GLU A 190 25.25 -9.02 -5.20
N LYS A 191 26.20 -8.96 -6.15
CA LYS A 191 27.01 -7.76 -6.42
C LYS A 191 26.18 -6.49 -6.63
N THR A 192 24.99 -6.62 -7.22
CA THR A 192 24.06 -5.50 -7.49
C THR A 192 23.54 -4.82 -6.23
N TYR A 193 23.28 -5.59 -5.15
CA TYR A 193 22.63 -5.07 -3.94
C TYR A 193 23.60 -4.94 -2.75
N LYS A 194 24.79 -5.53 -2.83
CA LYS A 194 25.79 -5.54 -1.75
C LYS A 194 25.95 -4.16 -1.07
N ASP A 195 26.24 -3.13 -1.85
CA ASP A 195 26.54 -1.79 -1.31
C ASP A 195 25.29 -1.13 -0.72
N GLN A 196 24.13 -1.26 -1.38
CA GLN A 196 22.84 -0.78 -0.85
C GLN A 196 22.49 -1.44 0.48
N VAL A 197 22.66 -2.76 0.58
CA VAL A 197 22.41 -3.54 1.80
C VAL A 197 23.39 -3.17 2.90
N SER A 198 24.68 -2.99 2.59
CA SER A 198 25.68 -2.53 3.57
C SER A 198 25.32 -1.14 4.14
N VAL A 199 24.95 -0.18 3.29
CA VAL A 199 24.51 1.15 3.75
C VAL A 199 23.21 1.08 4.56
N ALA A 200 22.27 0.22 4.17
CA ALA A 200 21.04 0.03 4.93
C ALA A 200 21.30 -0.59 6.32
N LEU A 201 22.17 -1.60 6.42
CA LEU A 201 22.58 -2.21 7.68
C LEU A 201 23.27 -1.19 8.61
N GLN A 202 24.18 -0.38 8.09
CA GLN A 202 24.85 0.69 8.86
C GLN A 202 23.85 1.69 9.44
N LYS A 203 22.81 2.08 8.67
CA LYS A 203 21.74 2.96 9.17
C LYS A 203 20.88 2.27 10.24
N ILE A 204 20.55 1.00 10.05
CA ILE A 204 19.80 0.21 11.05
C ILE A 204 20.60 0.08 12.36
N GLU A 205 21.92 -0.11 12.29
CA GLU A 205 22.81 -0.13 13.46
C GLU A 205 22.82 1.23 14.19
N GLN A 206 22.93 2.34 13.44
CA GLN A 206 22.86 3.70 13.99
C GLN A 206 21.55 3.98 14.72
N HIS A 207 20.40 3.53 14.19
CA HIS A 207 19.10 3.70 14.83
C HIS A 207 18.84 2.70 15.97
N GLY A 208 19.39 1.48 15.88
CA GLY A 208 19.20 0.41 16.86
C GLY A 208 19.91 0.66 18.19
N GLY A 209 20.99 1.46 18.16
CA GLY A 209 21.72 1.93 19.34
C GLY A 209 22.45 0.85 20.13
N LYS A 210 23.30 1.28 21.09
CA LYS A 210 23.66 0.39 22.20
C LYS A 210 22.41 0.22 23.05
N SER A 211 22.06 -1.03 23.34
CA SER A 211 20.92 -1.43 24.18
C SER A 211 20.77 -0.50 25.38
N ILE A 212 19.54 -0.01 25.61
CA ILE A 212 19.16 0.78 26.77
C ILE A 212 19.74 0.12 28.02
N GLN A 213 20.68 0.79 28.69
CA GLN A 213 21.04 0.46 30.05
C GLN A 213 19.86 0.85 30.94
N LEU A 214 18.98 -0.12 31.20
CA LEU A 214 17.92 -0.02 32.19
C LEU A 214 18.53 -0.05 33.60
N SER A 215 19.29 0.98 33.98
CA SER A 215 19.99 1.02 35.27
C SER A 215 20.22 2.40 35.90
N GLU A 216 19.74 3.52 35.34
CA GLU A 216 20.07 4.85 35.90
C GLU A 216 18.94 5.90 35.84
N HIS A 217 17.77 5.55 36.38
CA HIS A 217 16.78 6.55 36.82
C HIS A 217 15.99 6.17 38.09
N LEU A 218 16.54 5.27 38.92
CA LEU A 218 16.02 4.90 40.25
C LEU A 218 17.08 5.03 41.35
N HIS A 219 18.06 5.92 41.19
CA HIS A 219 19.02 6.21 42.25
C HIS A 219 19.51 7.67 42.33
N GLU A 220 18.58 8.62 42.36
CA GLU A 220 18.90 9.97 42.84
C GLU A 220 17.76 10.62 43.65
N ILE A 221 17.39 9.97 44.77
CA ILE A 221 16.94 10.72 45.94
C ILE A 221 18.20 11.01 46.77
N PRO A 222 18.70 12.25 46.81
CA PRO A 222 19.90 12.58 47.55
C PRO A 222 19.65 12.42 49.06
N LYS A 223 20.44 11.56 49.71
CA LYS A 223 20.59 11.59 51.16
C LYS A 223 21.22 12.93 51.53
N LYS A 224 20.48 13.80 52.19
CA LYS A 224 21.02 15.00 52.83
C LYS A 224 21.10 14.80 54.35
N ASP A 225 22.01 15.56 54.96
CA ASP A 225 22.70 15.19 56.19
C ASP A 225 21.87 15.04 57.47
N LYS A 226 22.47 14.31 58.41
CA LYS A 226 22.11 14.33 59.83
C LYS A 226 22.57 15.64 60.45
N GLY A 227 21.77 16.22 61.34
CA GLY A 227 22.26 17.17 62.35
C GLY A 227 21.44 18.45 62.47
N LEU A 228 20.44 18.39 63.35
CA LEU A 228 19.79 19.47 64.11
C LEU A 228 18.72 18.73 64.95
N GLU A 229 19.11 18.19 66.09
CA GLU A 229 19.03 18.83 67.41
C GLU A 229 17.64 18.70 68.06
N ASN A 230 17.71 18.18 69.30
CA ASN A 230 16.66 18.05 70.30
C ASN A 230 15.55 19.11 70.25
N TYR A 231 14.28 18.71 70.26
CA TYR A 231 13.25 19.47 70.98
C TYR A 231 12.14 18.55 71.57
N ILE A 232 12.14 18.50 72.91
CA ILE A 232 11.01 18.27 73.85
C ILE A 232 10.41 16.85 74.02
N LEU A 233 10.62 16.34 75.25
CA LEU A 233 9.68 15.51 76.01
C LEU A 233 8.44 16.33 76.41
N CYS A 234 7.24 15.83 76.11
CA CYS A 234 6.09 15.78 77.03
C CYS A 234 5.03 14.83 76.49
#